data_AF-A0A1V2M3X2-F1
#
_entry.id   AF-A0A1V2M3X2-F1
#
_cell.length_a   1.000
_cell.length_b   1.000
_cell.length_c   1.000
_cell.angle_alpha   90.00
_cell.angle_beta   90.00
_cell.angle_gamma   90.00
#
_symmetry.space_group_name_H-M   'P 1'
#
loop_
_entity.id
_entity.type
_entity.pdbx_description
1 polymer ?
#
loop_
_entity_poly.entity_id
_entity_poly.type
_entity_poly.pdbx_seq_one_letter_code
_entity_poly.pdbx_strand_id
1 'polypeptide(L)' 'MSTKNSVSITEYKKRLAQAIEKHNYNLQAPEVLQLSQQLDAQIVPTFKKQLDFQTYYLKTRKIY' A
#
# COMPACT_ATOMS: atom_id res chain seq x y z
N MET A 1 -9.20 -22.80 -9.91
CA MET A 1 -9.07 -21.41 -10.41
C MET A 1 -8.02 -20.70 -9.58
N SER A 2 -7.02 -20.11 -10.24
CA SER A 2 -5.73 -19.72 -9.68
C SER A 2 -5.80 -18.87 -8.41
N THR A 3 -5.20 -19.39 -7.34
CA THR A 3 -4.82 -18.64 -6.14
C THR A 3 -3.81 -17.57 -6.55
N LYS A 4 -4.29 -16.36 -6.90
CA LYS A 4 -3.42 -15.20 -7.06
C LYS A 4 -2.70 -15.02 -5.73
N ASN A 5 -1.41 -15.32 -5.70
CA ASN A 5 -0.51 -14.96 -4.61
C ASN A 5 -0.64 -13.45 -4.38
N SER A 6 -1.49 -13.05 -3.43
CA SER A 6 -1.57 -11.67 -2.98
C SER A 6 -0.29 -11.40 -2.19
N VAL A 7 0.77 -11.05 -2.90
CA VAL A 7 1.97 -10.45 -2.32
C VAL A 7 1.47 -9.34 -1.40
N SER A 8 1.70 -9.53 -0.10
CA SER A 8 1.16 -8.63 0.92
C SER A 8 1.78 -7.24 0.80
N ILE A 9 1.08 -6.19 1.24
CA ILE A 9 1.62 -4.83 1.33
C ILE A 9 2.98 -4.83 2.05
N THR A 10 3.14 -5.68 3.07
CA THR A 10 4.41 -5.87 3.81
C THR A 10 5.53 -6.39 2.92
N GLU A 11 5.23 -7.32 2.01
CA GLU A 11 6.22 -7.86 1.08
C GLU A 11 6.60 -6.85 0.01
N TYR A 12 5.66 -6.06 -0.51
CA TYR A 12 5.98 -4.93 -1.41
C TYR A 12 6.86 -3.88 -0.73
N LYS A 13 6.61 -3.55 0.54
CA LYS A 13 7.48 -2.65 1.33
C LYS A 13 8.90 -3.19 1.45
N LYS A 14 9.06 -4.49 1.73
CA LYS A 14 10.38 -5.13 1.79
C LYS A 14 11.11 -5.08 0.45
N ARG A 15 10.42 -5.42 -0.64
CA ARG A 15 10.99 -5.37 -2.00
C ARG A 15 11.38 -3.95 -2.40
N LEU A 16 10.57 -2.95 -2.05
CA LEU A 16 10.88 -1.54 -2.29
C LEU A 16 12.14 -1.10 -1.53
N ALA A 17 12.26 -1.46 -0.24
CA ALA A 17 13.44 -1.15 0.56
C ALA A 17 14.72 -1.76 -0.05
N GLN A 18 14.65 -3.04 -0.45
CA GLN A 18 15.75 -3.72 -1.13
C GLN A 18 16.12 -3.06 -2.46
N ALA A 19 15.13 -2.61 -3.25
CA ALA A 19 15.38 -1.92 -4.50
C ALA A 19 16.04 -0.55 -4.27
N ILE A 20 15.63 0.19 -3.24
CA ILE A 20 16.25 1.47 -2.87
C ILE A 20 17.72 1.26 -2.50
N GLU A 21 18.03 0.27 -1.65
CA GLU A 21 19.40 -0.07 -1.27
C GLU A 21 20.24 -0.50 -2.48
N LYS A 22 19.69 -1.37 -3.34
CA LYS A 22 20.33 -1.86 -4.58
C LYS A 22 20.67 -0.73 -5.56
N HIS A 23 19.82 0.29 -5.65
CA HIS A 23 20.02 1.43 -6.54
C HIS A 23 20.72 2.61 -5.86
N ASN A 24 21.47 2.37 -4.77
CA ASN A 24 22.21 3.40 -4.03
C ASN A 24 21.32 4.58 -3.59
N TYR A 25 20.13 4.27 -3.10
CA TYR A 25 19.11 5.24 -2.67
C TYR A 25 18.59 6.15 -3.80
N ASN A 26 18.81 5.79 -5.06
CA ASN A 26 18.20 6.49 -6.19
C ASN A 26 16.71 6.18 -6.28
N LEU A 27 15.89 7.09 -5.75
CA LEU A 27 14.43 6.96 -5.75
C LEU A 27 13.80 7.08 -7.15
N GLN A 28 14.55 7.54 -8.15
CA GLN A 28 14.11 7.64 -9.53
C GLN A 28 14.49 6.41 -10.37
N ALA A 29 15.15 5.41 -9.78
CA ALA A 29 15.45 4.17 -10.47
C ALA A 29 14.14 3.52 -10.95
N PRO A 30 14.06 3.02 -12.20
CA PRO A 30 12.83 2.47 -12.76
C PRO A 30 12.19 1.37 -11.90
N GLU A 31 13.00 0.51 -11.29
CA GLU A 31 12.55 -0.57 -10.39
C GLU A 31 11.92 0.00 -9.10
N VAL A 32 12.51 1.06 -8.52
CA VAL A 32 12.00 1.73 -7.32
C VAL A 32 10.67 2.42 -7.63
N LEU A 33 10.59 3.11 -8.77
CA LEU A 33 9.36 3.77 -9.21
C LEU A 33 8.22 2.76 -9.45
N GLN A 34 8.51 1.65 -10.13
CA GLN A 34 7.52 0.59 -10.38
C GLN A 34 7.01 -0.03 -9.08
N LEU A 35 7.91 -0.35 -8.14
CA LEU A 35 7.53 -0.91 -6.85
C LEU A 35 6.74 0.10 -6.00
N SER A 36 7.09 1.38 -6.06
CA SER A 36 6.34 2.45 -5.38
C SER A 36 4.90 2.53 -5.91
N GLN A 37 4.72 2.56 -7.23
CA GLN A 37 3.40 2.62 -7.86
C GLN A 37 2.54 1.39 -7.54
N GLN A 38 3.16 0.20 -7.53
CA GLN A 38 2.47 -1.04 -7.16
C GLN A 38 2.04 -1.03 -5.69
N LEU A 39 2.89 -0.50 -4.81
CA LEU A 39 2.57 -0.34 -3.40
C LEU A 39 1.41 0.65 -3.20
N ASP A 40 1.45 1.80 -3.88
CA ASP A 40 0.38 2.81 -3.81
C ASP A 40 -0.96 2.25 -4.29
N ALA A 41 -0.96 1.46 -5.37
CA ALA A 41 -2.16 0.81 -5.89
C ALA A 41 -2.84 -0.12 -4.87
N GLN A 42 -2.09 -0.65 -3.90
CA GLN A 42 -2.64 -1.48 -2.81
C GLN A 42 -2.97 -0.68 -1.55
N ILE A 43 -2.12 0.29 -1.20
CA ILE A 43 -2.25 1.09 0.01
C ILE A 43 -3.46 2.03 -0.10
N VAL A 44 -3.61 2.77 -1.20
CA VAL A 44 -4.64 3.81 -1.35
C VAL A 44 -6.07 3.26 -1.14
N PRO A 45 -6.48 2.14 -1.78
CA PRO A 45 -7.80 1.58 -1.56
C PRO A 45 -8.00 1.08 -0.12
N THR A 46 -6.94 0.54 0.50
CA THR A 46 -6.99 0.01 1.87
C THR A 46 -7.19 1.15 2.87
N PHE A 47 -6.44 2.23 2.74
CA PHE A 47 -6.61 3.43 3.56
C PHE A 47 -7.99 4.07 3.38
N LYS A 48 -8.49 4.15 2.15
CA LYS A 48 -9.83 4.69 1.88
C LYS A 48 -10.91 3.89 2.62
N LYS A 49 -10.85 2.55 2.58
CA LYS A 49 -11.79 1.69 3.33
C LYS A 49 -11.73 1.92 4.84
N GLN A 50 -10.54 2.12 5.39
CA GLN A 50 -10.36 2.41 6.82
C GLN A 50 -10.97 3.76 7.20
N LEU A 51 -10.76 4.79 6.39
CA LEU A 51 -11.35 6.12 6.57
C LEU A 51 -12.88 6.07 6.45
N ASP A 52 -13.41 5.34 5.46
CA ASP A 52 -14.85 5.16 5.26
C ASP A 52 -15.48 4.46 6.48
N PHE A 53 -14.85 3.40 6.99
CA PHE A 53 -15.28 2.71 8.20
C PHE A 53 -15.28 3.62 9.43
N GLN A 54 -14.20 4.37 9.64
CA GLN A 54 -14.10 5.32 10.76
C GLN A 54 -15.16 6.41 10.66
N THR A 55 -15.38 6.95 9.46
CA THR A 55 -16.42 7.97 9.20
C THR A 55 -17.80 7.42 9.51
N TYR A 56 -18.10 6.20 9.06
CA TYR A 56 -19.35 5.52 9.37
C TYR A 56 -19.54 5.35 10.89
N TYR A 57 -18.52 4.83 11.57
CA TYR A 57 -18.55 4.60 13.01
C TYR A 57 -18.76 5.89 13.83
N LEU A 58 -18.11 6.99 13.43
CA LEU A 58 -18.30 8.29 14.09
C LEU A 58 -19.70 8.87 13.85
N LYS A 59 -20.26 8.67 12.64
CA LYS A 59 -21.63 9.10 12.33
C LYS A 59 -22.67 8.33 13.13
N THR A 60 -22.51 7.01 13.28
CA THR A 60 -23.44 6.19 14.06
C THR A 60 -23.32 6.43 15.56
N ARG A 61 -22.12 6.79 16.07
CA ARG A 61 -21.93 7.16 17.48
C ARG A 61 -22.36 8.57 17.86
N LYS A 62 -22.46 9.51 16.92
CA LYS A 62 -22.95 10.88 17.18
C LYS A 62 -24.48 11.00 17.26
N ILE A 63 -25.20 9.88 17.22
CA ILE A 63 -26.64 9.82 17.48
C ILE A 63 -26.83 9.40 18.94
N TYR A 64 -26.56 10.29 19.90
CA TYR A 64 -27.10 10.33 21.27
C TYR A 64 -26.78 11.68 21.89
#